data_AF-A0A522IS62-F1
#
_entry.id   AF-A0A522IS62-F1
#
_cell.length_a   1.000
_cell.length_b   1.000
_cell.length_c   1.000
_cell.angle_alpha   90.00
_cell.angle_beta   90.00
_cell.angle_gamma   90.00
#
_symmetry.space_group_name_H-M   'P 1'
#
loop_
_entity.id
_entity.type
_entity.pdbx_description
1 polymer ?
#
loop_
_entity_poly.entity_id
_entity_poly.type
_entity_poly.pdbx_seq_one_letter_code
_entity_poly.pdbx_strand_id
1 'polypeptide(L)'
;MVRRAAGYGCALPVKRVVYAFDVASDGTLSGKRTFSAIPGTGYPDGMAVDAQGDVWIALFGGARIERYSPAGALVDQIAFPCSNAGLSEAGQSENDAEHR
;
A
#
# COMPACT_ATOMS: atom_id res chain seq x y z
N MET A 1 5.20 12.29 6.62
CA MET A 1 3.94 11.99 7.33
C MET A 1 2.82 11.88 6.29
N VAL A 2 2.67 10.73 5.64
CA VAL A 2 1.65 10.53 4.58
C VAL A 2 0.34 10.18 5.27
N ARG A 3 -0.65 11.08 5.16
CA ARG A 3 -1.99 10.87 5.71
C ARG A 3 -2.84 10.10 4.70
N ARG A 4 -3.53 9.09 5.23
CA ARG A 4 -4.36 8.05 4.61
C ARG A 4 -5.22 8.53 3.43
N ALA A 5 -5.28 7.72 2.37
CA ALA A 5 -6.40 7.68 1.43
C ALA A 5 -6.88 6.23 1.33
N ALA A 6 -8.01 5.93 1.98
CA ALA A 6 -8.74 4.68 1.81
C ALA A 6 -9.98 4.96 0.97
N GLY A 7 -10.20 4.20 -0.11
CA GLY A 7 -11.39 4.29 -0.93
C GLY A 7 -12.05 2.92 -1.05
N TYR A 8 -13.21 2.74 -0.41
CA TYR A 8 -14.05 1.54 -0.54
C TYR A 8 -15.01 1.65 -1.75
N GLY A 9 -14.92 0.65 -2.64
CA GLY A 9 -15.91 0.08 -3.58
C GLY A 9 -17.02 0.91 -4.26
N CYS A 10 -17.07 0.85 -5.61
CA CYS A 10 -18.28 0.60 -6.44
C CYS A 10 -17.90 0.58 -7.94
N ALA A 11 -17.93 -0.61 -8.58
CA ALA A 11 -17.96 -0.88 -10.04
C ALA A 11 -17.30 0.07 -11.06
N LEU A 12 -16.15 0.68 -10.74
CA LEU A 12 -15.24 1.20 -11.76
C LEU A 12 -14.37 0.05 -12.26
N PRO A 13 -13.92 0.03 -13.53
CA PRO A 13 -12.90 -0.92 -13.96
C PRO A 13 -11.68 -0.69 -13.06
N VAL A 14 -11.49 -1.59 -12.09
CA VAL A 14 -10.40 -1.51 -11.11
C VAL A 14 -9.10 -1.67 -11.87
N LYS A 15 -8.51 -0.53 -12.22
CA LYS A 15 -7.19 -0.51 -12.84
C LYS A 15 -6.21 -1.02 -11.81
N ARG A 16 -5.37 -1.98 -12.20
CA ARG A 16 -4.21 -2.44 -11.41
C ARG A 16 -3.10 -1.38 -11.44
N VAL A 17 -3.44 -0.15 -11.05
CA VAL A 17 -2.55 1.02 -11.10
C VAL A 17 -2.71 1.80 -9.82
N VAL A 18 -1.60 2.03 -9.14
CA VAL A 18 -1.50 2.95 -8.00
C VAL A 18 -1.07 4.31 -8.53
N TYR A 19 -1.71 5.37 -8.04
CA TYR A 19 -1.38 6.75 -8.38
C TYR A 19 -0.73 7.45 -7.19
N ALA A 20 0.20 8.35 -7.49
CA ALA A 20 0.74 9.30 -6.53
C ALA A 20 0.20 10.71 -6.83
N PHE A 21 0.10 11.50 -5.78
CA PHE A 21 -0.33 12.90 -5.81
C PHE A 21 0.62 13.71 -4.94
N ASP A 22 0.81 14.96 -5.31
CA ASP A 22 1.44 15.94 -4.45
C ASP A 22 0.37 16.50 -3.52
N VAL A 23 0.67 16.50 -2.21
CA VAL A 23 -0.26 16.93 -1.16
C VAL A 23 0.24 18.26 -0.62
N ALA A 24 -0.52 19.34 -0.85
CA ALA A 24 -0.22 20.64 -0.27
C ALA A 24 -0.51 20.66 1.24
N SER A 25 -0.01 21.68 1.95
CA SER A 25 -0.16 21.80 3.41
C SER A 25 -1.62 21.93 3.87
N ASP A 26 -2.51 22.37 2.99
CA ASP A 26 -3.96 22.47 3.19
C ASP A 26 -4.71 21.17 2.88
N GLY A 27 -3.99 20.12 2.43
CA GLY A 27 -4.56 18.84 2.02
C GLY A 27 -5.01 18.79 0.56
N THR A 28 -4.83 19.86 -0.22
CA THR A 28 -5.16 19.86 -1.64
C THR A 28 -4.29 18.87 -2.40
N LEU A 29 -4.92 18.02 -3.22
CA LEU A 29 -4.24 17.04 -4.06
C LEU A 29 -4.00 17.59 -5.46
N SER A 30 -2.78 17.45 -5.96
CA SER A 30 -2.39 17.84 -7.32
C SER A 30 -1.37 16.86 -7.90
N GLY A 31 -0.91 17.08 -9.13
CA GLY A 31 0.21 16.31 -9.70
C GLY A 31 -0.05 14.80 -9.85
N LYS A 32 -1.30 14.42 -10.18
CA LYS A 32 -1.68 13.02 -10.39
C LYS A 32 -0.74 12.34 -11.38
N ARG A 33 -0.06 11.30 -10.93
CA ARG A 33 0.85 10.48 -11.74
C ARG A 33 0.69 9.01 -11.41
N THR A 34 1.00 8.14 -12.37
CA THR A 34 1.11 6.72 -12.09
C THR A 34 2.32 6.50 -11.20
N PHE A 35 2.10 5.91 -10.03
CA PHE A 35 3.18 5.47 -9.14
C PHE A 35 3.69 4.11 -9.58
N SER A 36 2.78 3.14 -9.74
CA SER A 36 3.12 1.80 -10.20
C SER A 36 1.94 1.12 -10.88
N ALA A 37 2.23 0.29 -11.88
CA ALA A 37 1.28 -0.63 -12.47
C ALA A 37 1.53 -2.02 -11.89
N ILE A 38 0.54 -2.59 -11.22
CA ILE A 38 0.63 -3.89 -10.56
C ILE A 38 0.55 -5.00 -11.61
N PRO A 39 1.63 -5.81 -11.78
CA PRO A 39 1.61 -6.92 -12.71
C PRO A 39 0.81 -8.12 -12.16
N GLY A 40 0.48 -9.07 -13.04
CA GLY A 40 -0.11 -10.34 -12.64
C GLY A 40 -1.56 -10.26 -12.15
N THR A 41 -1.88 -11.11 -11.17
CA THR A 41 -3.23 -11.30 -10.62
C THR A 41 -3.45 -10.53 -9.33
N GLY A 42 -4.72 -10.31 -9.00
CA GLY A 42 -5.12 -9.57 -7.80
C GLY A 42 -5.22 -8.07 -8.03
N TYR A 43 -5.89 -7.41 -7.10
CA TYR A 43 -6.17 -5.98 -7.14
C TYR A 43 -5.61 -5.31 -5.88
N PRO A 44 -4.97 -4.13 -6.02
CA PRO A 44 -4.54 -3.36 -4.86
C PRO A 44 -5.76 -3.01 -4.00
N ASP A 45 -5.70 -3.38 -2.73
CA ASP A 45 -6.76 -3.14 -1.77
C ASP A 45 -6.23 -2.27 -0.62
N GLY A 46 -5.43 -2.87 0.27
CA GLY A 46 -4.76 -2.16 1.35
C GLY A 46 -3.34 -1.70 0.98
N MET A 47 -2.95 -0.52 1.48
CA MET A 47 -1.59 0.02 1.32
C MET A 47 -1.06 0.64 2.62
N ALA A 48 0.24 0.54 2.84
CA ALA A 48 0.96 1.18 3.94
C ALA A 48 2.31 1.74 3.45
N VAL A 49 2.87 2.72 4.17
CA VAL A 49 4.21 3.26 3.89
C VAL A 49 5.10 3.03 5.10
N ASP A 50 6.28 2.46 4.92
CA ASP A 50 7.24 2.24 6.01
C ASP A 50 8.10 3.48 6.32
N ALA A 51 8.97 3.37 7.33
CA ALA A 51 9.84 4.47 7.75
C ALA A 51 10.89 4.87 6.70
N GLN A 52 11.18 3.98 5.74
CA GLN A 52 12.10 4.24 4.63
C GLN A 52 11.39 4.89 3.43
N GLY A 53 10.05 4.99 3.48
CA GLY A 53 9.22 5.54 2.42
C GLY A 53 8.78 4.51 1.39
N ASP A 54 9.03 3.22 1.63
CA ASP A 54 8.58 2.17 0.73
C ASP A 54 7.08 1.91 0.93
N VAL A 55 6.40 1.67 -0.18
CA VAL A 55 4.96 1.45 -0.26
C VAL A 55 4.68 -0.05 -0.30
N TRP A 56 4.00 -0.55 0.72
CA TRP A 56 3.53 -1.91 0.83
C TRP A 56 2.09 -2.00 0.33
N ILE A 57 1.79 -2.96 -0.54
CA ILE A 57 0.49 -3.12 -1.19
C ILE A 57 0.03 -4.57 -1.03
N ALA A 58 -1.11 -4.78 -0.37
CA ALA A 58 -1.77 -6.08 -0.35
C ALA A 58 -2.65 -6.25 -1.58
N LEU A 59 -2.53 -7.41 -2.21
CA LEU A 59 -3.25 -7.72 -3.43
C LEU A 59 -4.36 -8.73 -3.17
N PHE A 60 -5.59 -8.23 -3.15
CA PHE A 60 -6.79 -9.05 -3.00
C PHE A 60 -6.99 -9.93 -4.24
N GLY A 61 -7.14 -11.24 -4.04
CA GLY A 61 -7.15 -12.24 -5.12
C GLY A 61 -5.77 -12.53 -5.72
N GLY A 62 -4.71 -11.91 -5.20
CA GLY A 62 -3.32 -12.08 -5.65
C GLY A 62 -2.46 -12.94 -4.72
N ALA A 63 -2.98 -13.29 -3.53
CA ALA A 63 -2.30 -14.11 -2.51
C ALA A 63 -0.89 -13.60 -2.15
N ARG A 64 -0.68 -12.27 -2.14
CA ARG A 64 0.62 -11.68 -1.87
C ARG A 64 0.54 -10.23 -1.41
N ILE A 65 1.63 -9.78 -0.80
CA ILE A 65 1.93 -8.38 -0.52
C ILE A 65 3.17 -8.02 -1.33
N GLU A 66 3.15 -6.87 -1.99
CA GLU A 66 4.28 -6.33 -2.75
C GLU A 66 4.82 -5.06 -2.07
N ARG A 67 6.14 -4.91 -2.05
CA ARG A 67 6.84 -3.72 -1.54
C ARG A 67 7.43 -2.96 -2.72
N TYR A 68 7.13 -1.67 -2.79
CA TYR A 68 7.62 -0.76 -3.82
C TYR A 68 8.49 0.32 -3.20
N SER A 69 9.60 0.64 -3.84
CA SER A 69 10.45 1.79 -3.49
C SER A 69 9.67 3.12 -3.61
N PRO A 70 10.17 4.23 -3.05
CA PRO A 70 9.51 5.53 -3.20
C PRO A 70 9.48 6.01 -4.67
N ALA A 71 10.31 5.40 -5.53
CA ALA A 71 10.35 5.62 -6.96
C ALA A 71 9.31 4.78 -7.74
N GLY A 72 8.55 3.91 -7.07
CA GLY A 72 7.54 3.04 -7.70
C GLY A 72 8.08 1.75 -8.31
N ALA A 73 9.35 1.41 -8.08
CA ALA A 73 9.92 0.13 -8.50
C ALA A 73 9.61 -0.97 -7.48
N LEU A 74 9.20 -2.16 -7.94
CA LEU A 74 9.00 -3.34 -7.09
C LEU A 74 10.35 -3.76 -6.49
N VAL A 75 10.41 -3.82 -5.16
CA VAL A 75 11.60 -4.17 -4.37
C VAL A 75 11.49 -5.58 -3.81
N ASP A 76 10.30 -5.96 -3.34
CA ASP A 76 10.09 -7.25 -2.69
C ASP A 76 8.66 -7.75 -2.86
N GLN A 77 8.47 -9.06 -2.69
CA GLN A 77 7.18 -9.72 -2.76
C GLN A 77 7.09 -10.85 -1.73
N ILE A 78 6.08 -10.77 -0.87
CA ILE A 78 5.79 -11.78 0.15
C ILE A 78 4.53 -12.54 -0.27
N ALA A 79 4.68 -13.84 -0.53
CA ALA A 79 3.55 -14.73 -0.79
C ALA A 79 2.76 -14.99 0.51
N PHE A 80 1.45 -15.01 0.41
CA PHE A 80 0.53 -15.31 1.50
C PHE A 80 -0.19 -16.65 1.23
N PRO A 81 -0.41 -17.48 2.26
CA PRO A 81 -1.09 -18.76 2.10
C PRO A 81 -2.59 -18.62 1.79
N CYS A 82 -3.15 -17.41 1.84
CA CYS A 82 -4.54 -17.12 1.53
C CYS A 82 -4.69 -16.03 0.46
N SER A 83 -5.67 -16.19 -0.41
CA SER A 83 -5.88 -15.34 -1.59
C SER A 83 -6.41 -13.94 -1.27
N ASN A 84 -6.99 -13.77 -0.07
CA ASN A 84 -7.63 -12.52 0.37
C ASN A 84 -6.75 -11.82 1.41
N ALA A 85 -5.55 -11.40 1.00
CA ALA A 85 -4.69 -10.58 1.84
C ALA A 85 -5.33 -9.18 1.98
N GLY A 86 -5.85 -8.87 3.17
CA GLY A 86 -6.23 -7.52 3.56
C GLY A 86 -5.17 -6.95 4.50
N LEU A 87 -4.72 -5.72 4.26
CA LEU A 87 -3.93 -4.96 5.24
C LEU A 87 -4.91 -4.20 6.15
N SER A 88 -5.17 -4.74 7.34
CA SER A 88 -5.53 -3.91 8.49
C SER A 88 -4.23 -3.52 9.20
N GLU A 89 -4.16 -2.34 9.82
CA GLU A 89 -2.96 -1.91 10.54
C GLU A 89 -2.62 -2.89 11.67
N ALA A 90 -1.65 -3.77 11.41
CA ALA A 90 -1.05 -4.61 12.43
C ALA A 90 -0.01 -3.76 13.18
N GLY A 91 -0.46 -3.16 14.28
CA GLY A 91 0.33 -2.92 15.49
C GLY A 91 1.51 -1.96 15.40
N GLN A 92 1.27 -0.68 15.65
CA GLN A 92 2.23 0.10 16.43
C GLN A 92 2.03 -0.26 17.90
N SER A 93 2.92 -1.09 18.44
CA SER A 93 3.21 -1.07 19.88
C SER A 93 4.67 -1.41 20.08
N GLU A 94 5.52 -0.39 20.09
CA GLU A 94 6.77 -0.43 20.84
C GLU A 94 6.40 -0.42 22.34
N ASN A 95 6.89 -1.41 23.08
CA ASN A 95 7.51 -1.14 24.37
C ASN A 95 8.40 -2.33 24.77
N ASP A 96 9.72 -2.10 24.68
CA ASP A 96 10.71 -2.80 25.48
C ASP A 96 10.53 -2.37 26.94
N ALA A 97 10.35 -3.34 27.85
CA ALA A 97 10.70 -3.18 29.26
C ALA A 97 10.87 -4.55 29.95
N GLU A 98 12.14 -4.90 30.16
CA GLU A 98 12.73 -5.60 31.33
C GLU A 98 12.13 -6.91 31.87
N HIS A 99 12.86 -7.99 31.61
CA HIS A 99 13.57 -8.80 32.62
C HIS A 99 13.15 -8.61 34.11
N ARG A 100 12.23 -9.46 34.60
CA ARG A 100 12.36 -10.20 35.88
C ARG A 100 11.25 -11.22 36.09
#